data_AF-A0A8S0V5Y3-F1
#
_entry.id   AF-A0A8S0V5Y3-F1
#
_cell.length_a   1.000
_cell.length_b   1.000
_cell.length_c   1.000
_cell.angle_alpha   90.00
_cell.angle_beta   90.00
_cell.angle_gamma   90.00
#
_symmetry.space_group_name_H-M   'P 1'
#
loop_
_entity.id
_entity.type
_entity.pdbx_description
1 polymer ?
#
loop_
_entity_poly.entity_id
_entity_poly.type
_entity_poly.pdbx_seq_one_letter_code
_entity_poly.pdbx_strand_id
1 'polypeptide(L)'
;MDEMMRGQRGWRELAILGDKINKFTGMLEGLIWSPRSGDRNYQVDDWAFEEGPHSDFSGPTSGCTACVAVLRGNQLVVANAGDSRCVISRSGQAYNLSRDHKPDLEVEKERILEAGGFIHAGRVNGSLNLARAIGDIEFKQNKFLPAEKQIVTANPDVNIVELCDDDEFIVLACDGIWDCMSSQQLVDFIHEQLKSETKLSKVCEKALDQCLAPSTAVGEGCDNMTMILVQFTKPAPLRASAHDKSSCPEEVPIESKTSRN
;
A
#
# COMPACT_ATOMS: atom_id res chain seq x y z
N MET A 1 1.57 1.50 -24.41
CA MET A 1 2.95 1.88 -24.05
C MET A 1 2.84 3.23 -23.36
N ASP A 2 2.97 3.23 -22.05
CA ASP A 2 2.83 4.45 -21.25
C ASP A 2 3.92 5.46 -21.66
N GLU A 3 3.51 6.65 -22.13
CA GLU A 3 4.43 7.68 -22.61
C GLU A 3 5.34 8.21 -21.50
N MET A 4 5.05 7.91 -20.22
CA MET A 4 5.94 8.21 -19.09
C MET A 4 7.26 7.43 -19.10
N MET A 5 7.32 6.27 -19.77
CA MET A 5 8.49 5.38 -19.74
C MET A 5 9.37 5.50 -20.99
N ARG A 6 9.13 6.50 -21.86
CA ARG A 6 9.94 6.75 -23.06
C ARG A 6 10.59 8.13 -22.95
N GLY A 7 11.92 8.15 -22.75
CA GLY A 7 12.87 9.22 -23.11
C GLY A 7 12.48 10.69 -22.87
N GLN A 8 13.23 11.37 -22.01
CA GLN A 8 13.29 12.83 -21.79
C GLN A 8 11.99 13.60 -21.40
N ARG A 9 10.77 13.11 -21.69
CA ARG A 9 9.51 13.80 -21.34
C ARG A 9 9.07 13.62 -19.88
N GLY A 10 9.21 12.42 -19.31
CA GLY A 10 8.87 12.17 -17.90
C GLY A 10 9.67 13.05 -16.93
N TRP A 11 10.93 13.34 -17.27
CA TRP A 11 11.78 14.27 -16.51
C TRP A 11 11.35 15.73 -16.63
N ARG A 12 10.82 16.17 -17.78
CA ARG A 12 10.30 17.53 -17.94
C ARG A 12 9.01 17.74 -17.15
N GLU A 13 8.12 16.76 -17.09
CA GLU A 13 6.88 16.88 -16.29
C GLU A 13 7.14 16.79 -14.78
N LEU A 14 8.10 15.95 -14.34
CA LEU A 14 8.58 15.93 -12.95
C LEU A 14 9.29 17.23 -12.56
N ALA A 15 10.08 17.83 -13.46
CA ALA A 15 10.72 19.13 -13.23
C ALA A 15 9.69 20.27 -13.15
N ILE A 16 8.64 20.25 -13.99
CA ILE A 16 7.53 21.22 -13.92
C ILE A 16 6.74 21.06 -12.61
N LEU A 17 6.63 19.84 -12.08
CA LEU A 17 6.02 19.59 -10.77
C LEU A 17 6.91 20.11 -9.62
N GLY A 18 8.23 19.87 -9.69
CA GLY A 18 9.22 20.38 -8.75
C GLY A 18 9.28 21.92 -8.70
N ASP A 19 9.22 22.58 -9.85
CA ASP A 19 9.22 24.05 -9.95
C ASP A 19 7.91 24.69 -9.43
N LYS A 20 6.78 23.97 -9.53
CA LYS A 20 5.50 24.41 -8.94
C LYS A 20 5.45 24.20 -7.43
N ILE A 21 6.08 23.14 -6.91
CA ILE A 21 6.17 22.85 -5.47
C ILE A 21 7.11 23.86 -4.78
N ASN A 22 8.19 24.28 -5.43
CA ASN A 22 9.11 25.30 -4.93
C ASN A 22 8.46 26.69 -4.71
N LYS A 23 7.29 26.96 -5.33
CA LYS A 23 6.54 28.21 -5.10
C LYS A 23 5.56 28.15 -3.92
N PHE A 24 5.31 26.99 -3.31
CA PHE A 24 4.24 26.86 -2.32
C PHE A 24 4.70 26.55 -0.89
N THR A 25 5.90 26.02 -0.64
CA THR A 25 6.33 25.70 0.74
C THR A 25 7.84 25.70 0.91
N GLY A 26 8.39 26.75 1.51
CA GLY A 26 9.82 26.91 1.79
C GLY A 26 10.37 26.08 2.97
N MET A 27 9.99 24.81 3.14
CA MET A 27 10.50 23.98 4.25
C MET A 27 10.36 22.46 4.05
N LEU A 28 10.64 21.94 2.85
CA LEU A 28 10.60 20.50 2.56
C LEU A 28 11.75 20.04 1.63
N GLU A 29 12.94 20.60 1.82
CA GLU A 29 14.17 20.03 1.27
C GLU A 29 14.53 18.76 2.03
N GLY A 30 14.09 17.59 1.55
CA GLY A 30 14.57 16.32 2.10
C GLY A 30 13.86 15.04 1.67
N LEU A 31 12.66 15.09 1.09
CA LEU A 31 11.87 13.86 0.86
C LEU A 31 11.63 13.42 -0.58
N ILE A 32 12.13 14.14 -1.60
CA ILE A 32 12.11 13.66 -2.99
C ILE A 32 13.45 13.99 -3.65
N TRP A 33 14.52 13.38 -3.16
CA TRP A 33 15.78 13.29 -3.87
C TRP A 33 16.15 11.81 -3.92
N SER A 34 16.43 11.26 -5.12
CA SER A 34 17.25 10.05 -5.24
C SER A 34 18.44 10.17 -4.28
N PRO A 35 18.92 9.09 -3.64
CA PRO A 35 20.05 9.20 -2.72
C PRO A 35 21.29 9.72 -3.48
N ARG A 36 21.48 11.03 -3.49
CA ARG A 36 22.76 11.67 -3.83
C ARG A 36 23.61 11.63 -2.57
N SER A 37 24.01 10.43 -2.17
CA SER A 37 25.19 10.20 -1.33
C SER A 37 25.39 8.71 -1.12
N GLY A 38 26.26 8.13 -1.93
CA GLY A 38 27.11 7.01 -1.56
C GLY A 38 28.56 7.47 -1.70
N ASP A 39 29.24 7.60 -0.57
CA ASP A 39 30.69 7.77 -0.41
C ASP A 39 31.42 9.03 -0.93
N ARG A 40 32.43 9.41 -0.14
CA ARG A 40 33.31 10.60 -0.26
C ARG A 40 34.30 10.55 -1.43
N ASN A 41 33.96 9.92 -2.55
CA ASN A 41 34.73 10.03 -3.77
C ASN A 41 33.79 10.49 -4.87
N TYR A 42 34.16 11.56 -5.57
CA TYR A 42 33.51 12.08 -6.77
C TYR A 42 33.52 11.03 -7.92
N GLN A 43 32.83 9.91 -7.74
CA GLN A 43 32.47 9.02 -8.82
C GLN A 43 31.06 9.40 -9.25
N VAL A 44 31.00 10.00 -10.43
CA VAL A 44 29.75 10.21 -11.15
C VAL A 44 29.27 8.82 -11.58
N ASP A 45 28.05 8.44 -11.22
CA ASP A 45 27.48 7.18 -11.68
C ASP A 45 27.43 7.17 -13.21
N ASP A 46 28.24 6.32 -13.84
CA ASP A 46 28.34 6.17 -15.29
C ASP A 46 27.25 5.21 -15.79
N TRP A 47 25.99 5.58 -15.60
CA TRP A 47 24.88 4.87 -16.25
C TRP A 47 24.86 5.29 -17.72
N ALA A 48 25.14 4.36 -18.63
CA ALA A 48 25.01 4.58 -20.06
C ALA A 48 23.58 5.02 -20.38
N PHE A 49 23.41 6.28 -20.76
CA PHE A 49 22.15 6.79 -21.31
C PHE A 49 22.00 6.25 -22.73
N GLU A 50 21.39 5.08 -22.88
CA GLU A 50 20.96 4.63 -24.21
C GLU A 50 19.52 5.06 -24.49
N GLU A 51 19.40 6.11 -25.31
CA GLU A 51 18.17 6.65 -25.83
C GLU A 51 17.65 5.80 -27.03
N GLY A 52 16.39 5.37 -26.98
CA GLY A 52 15.62 4.99 -28.17
C GLY A 52 14.86 3.66 -28.12
N PRO A 53 13.92 3.42 -29.06
CA PRO A 53 12.97 2.29 -29.05
C PRO A 53 13.59 0.90 -29.28
N HIS A 54 14.93 0.82 -29.28
CA HIS A 54 15.74 -0.37 -29.54
C HIS A 54 16.92 -0.53 -28.56
N SER A 55 16.84 0.05 -27.36
CA SER A 55 17.83 -0.21 -26.31
C SER A 55 18.01 -1.72 -26.12
N ASP A 56 19.23 -2.22 -26.22
CA ASP A 56 19.59 -3.60 -25.88
C ASP A 56 19.73 -3.80 -24.37
N PHE A 57 19.40 -2.77 -23.59
CA PHE A 57 19.31 -2.79 -22.15
C PHE A 57 18.49 -3.99 -21.66
N SER A 58 19.20 -4.99 -21.17
CA SER A 58 18.63 -6.22 -20.62
C SER A 58 17.85 -5.98 -19.33
N GLY A 59 18.01 -4.78 -18.73
CA GLY A 59 17.39 -4.40 -17.49
C GLY A 59 17.85 -5.21 -16.27
N PRO A 60 17.40 -4.83 -15.08
CA PRO A 60 17.60 -5.64 -13.89
C PRO A 60 16.90 -6.99 -14.05
N THR A 61 17.62 -8.05 -13.71
CA THR A 61 17.06 -9.40 -13.53
C THR A 61 16.42 -9.59 -12.16
N SER A 62 16.70 -8.69 -11.21
CA SER A 62 15.99 -8.63 -9.94
C SER A 62 14.63 -7.96 -10.10
N GLY A 63 13.71 -8.34 -9.22
CA GLY A 63 12.41 -7.73 -9.11
C GLY A 63 12.04 -7.42 -7.66
N CYS A 64 10.98 -6.63 -7.50
CA CYS A 64 10.34 -6.41 -6.22
C CYS A 64 8.82 -6.27 -6.38
N THR A 65 8.11 -6.64 -5.32
CA THR A 65 6.69 -6.33 -5.18
C THR A 65 6.51 -4.89 -4.70
N ALA A 66 5.30 -4.37 -4.88
CA ALA A 66 4.91 -3.08 -4.34
C ALA A 66 3.46 -3.12 -3.87
N CYS A 67 3.27 -2.94 -2.56
CA CYS A 67 1.96 -2.71 -1.96
C CYS A 67 1.99 -1.33 -1.28
N VAL A 68 1.20 -0.39 -1.81
CA VAL A 68 1.27 1.03 -1.48
C VAL A 68 -0.09 1.50 -0.99
N ALA A 69 -0.10 2.27 0.09
CA ALA A 69 -1.29 2.93 0.63
C ALA A 69 -1.07 4.44 0.69
N VAL A 70 -1.99 5.21 0.11
CA VAL A 70 -1.99 6.68 0.13
C VAL A 70 -3.28 7.16 0.79
N LEU A 71 -3.14 7.90 1.89
CA LEU A 71 -4.27 8.53 2.59
C LEU A 71 -4.34 10.01 2.21
N ARG A 72 -5.48 10.43 1.66
CA ARG A 72 -5.77 11.83 1.33
C ARG A 72 -7.13 12.24 1.90
N GLY A 73 -7.11 12.99 3.01
CA GLY A 73 -8.34 13.28 3.74
C GLY A 73 -8.93 11.99 4.29
N ASN A 74 -10.17 11.68 3.92
CA ASN A 74 -10.87 10.45 4.32
C ASN A 74 -10.73 9.30 3.31
N GLN A 75 -10.06 9.55 2.18
CA GLN A 75 -9.94 8.57 1.10
C GLN A 75 -8.61 7.82 1.21
N LEU A 76 -8.69 6.49 1.25
CA LEU A 76 -7.56 5.57 1.23
C LEU A 76 -7.46 4.92 -0.15
N VAL A 77 -6.35 5.14 -0.83
CA VAL A 77 -6.01 4.52 -2.12
C VAL A 77 -4.95 3.45 -1.89
N VAL A 78 -5.24 2.20 -2.27
CA VAL A 78 -4.32 1.07 -2.17
C VAL A 78 -3.99 0.58 -3.57
N ALA A 79 -2.70 0.48 -3.89
CA ALA A 79 -2.20 -0.06 -5.15
C ALA A 79 -1.29 -1.26 -4.87
N ASN A 80 -1.51 -2.40 -5.53
CA ASN A 80 -0.70 -3.60 -5.35
C ASN A 80 -0.21 -4.18 -6.69
N ALA A 81 1.09 -4.51 -6.75
CA ALA A 81 1.71 -5.31 -7.79
C ALA A 81 2.64 -6.33 -7.12
N GLY A 82 2.18 -7.58 -7.03
CA GLY A 82 2.86 -8.66 -6.31
C GLY A 82 1.96 -9.34 -5.29
N ASP A 83 2.58 -10.03 -4.33
CA ASP A 83 1.95 -10.86 -3.30
C ASP A 83 2.20 -10.35 -1.87
N SER A 84 2.69 -9.12 -1.73
CA SER A 84 2.41 -8.34 -0.51
C SER A 84 0.93 -7.98 -0.43
N ARG A 85 0.44 -7.72 0.78
CA ARG A 85 -0.99 -7.46 1.01
C ARG A 85 -1.24 -6.30 1.97
N CYS A 86 -2.29 -5.53 1.67
CA CYS A 86 -2.86 -4.52 2.55
C CYS A 86 -4.23 -4.97 3.06
N VAL A 87 -4.43 -4.89 4.37
CA VAL A 87 -5.67 -5.28 5.06
C VAL A 87 -6.11 -4.13 5.97
N ILE A 88 -7.40 -3.85 6.00
CA ILE A 88 -8.03 -2.94 6.97
C ILE A 88 -8.80 -3.74 8.02
N SER A 89 -8.67 -3.35 9.29
CA SER A 89 -9.57 -3.78 10.36
C SER A 89 -10.73 -2.81 10.47
N ARG A 90 -11.95 -3.32 10.33
CA ARG A 90 -13.20 -2.58 10.51
C ARG A 90 -14.12 -3.34 11.45
N SER A 91 -14.40 -2.75 12.61
CA SER A 91 -15.16 -3.39 13.70
C SER A 91 -14.63 -4.78 14.08
N GLY A 92 -13.31 -4.95 14.14
CA GLY A 92 -12.66 -6.23 14.44
C GLY A 92 -12.64 -7.25 13.30
N GLN A 93 -13.15 -6.91 12.11
CA GLN A 93 -13.14 -7.80 10.94
C GLN A 93 -12.10 -7.36 9.92
N ALA A 94 -11.38 -8.32 9.34
CA ALA A 94 -10.38 -8.10 8.32
C ALA A 94 -11.01 -7.97 6.94
N TYR A 95 -10.70 -6.88 6.24
CA TYR A 95 -11.04 -6.68 4.84
C TYR A 95 -9.76 -6.49 4.02
N ASN A 96 -9.54 -7.37 3.05
CA ASN A 96 -8.41 -7.27 2.14
C ASN A 96 -8.63 -6.08 1.19
N LEU A 97 -7.74 -5.08 1.25
CA LEU A 97 -7.79 -3.92 0.35
C LEU A 97 -7.01 -4.16 -0.94
N SER A 98 -6.15 -5.18 -0.97
CA SER A 98 -5.43 -5.66 -2.14
C SER A 98 -5.65 -7.16 -2.36
N ARG A 99 -5.32 -7.63 -3.56
CA ARG A 99 -5.29 -9.05 -3.92
C ARG A 99 -3.87 -9.46 -4.29
N ASP A 100 -3.43 -10.61 -3.79
CA ASP A 100 -2.12 -11.16 -4.10
C ASP A 100 -2.10 -11.68 -5.55
N HIS A 101 -1.08 -11.30 -6.30
CA HIS A 101 -0.94 -11.68 -7.70
C HIS A 101 -0.16 -12.97 -7.83
N LYS A 102 -0.79 -14.10 -7.50
CA LYS A 102 -0.20 -15.43 -7.66
C LYS A 102 -0.45 -15.99 -9.08
N PRO A 103 0.45 -16.83 -9.63
CA PRO A 103 0.34 -17.30 -11.01
C PRO A 103 -0.91 -18.13 -11.30
N ASP A 104 -1.42 -18.86 -10.31
CA ASP A 104 -2.62 -19.69 -10.40
C ASP A 104 -3.94 -18.89 -10.43
N LEU A 105 -3.88 -17.58 -10.18
CA LEU A 105 -5.01 -16.70 -10.30
C LEU A 105 -5.48 -16.61 -11.75
N GLU A 106 -6.76 -16.91 -12.03
CA GLU A 106 -7.26 -17.06 -13.41
C GLU A 106 -6.92 -15.88 -14.32
N VAL A 107 -7.09 -14.63 -13.86
CA VAL A 107 -6.75 -13.42 -14.64
C VAL A 107 -5.25 -13.29 -14.93
N GLU A 108 -4.40 -13.75 -14.03
CA GLU A 108 -2.94 -13.72 -14.20
C GLU A 108 -2.49 -14.86 -15.11
N LYS A 109 -3.03 -16.05 -14.88
CA LYS A 109 -2.79 -17.25 -15.68
C LYS A 109 -3.15 -17.03 -17.14
N GLU A 110 -4.32 -16.45 -17.42
CA GLU A 110 -4.74 -16.09 -18.77
C GLU A 110 -3.72 -15.16 -19.43
N ARG A 111 -3.34 -14.06 -18.75
CA ARG A 111 -2.32 -13.13 -19.25
C ARG A 111 -0.98 -13.82 -19.52
N ILE A 112 -0.50 -14.65 -18.59
CA ILE A 112 0.78 -15.37 -18.72
C ILE A 112 0.76 -16.26 -19.97
N LEU A 113 -0.31 -17.03 -20.19
CA LEU A 113 -0.44 -17.92 -21.34
C LEU A 113 -0.59 -17.14 -22.65
N GLU A 114 -1.39 -16.08 -22.69
CA GLU A 114 -1.54 -15.19 -23.85
C GLU A 114 -0.21 -14.52 -24.23
N ALA A 115 0.63 -14.21 -23.23
CA ALA A 115 1.95 -13.64 -23.44
C ALA A 115 3.01 -14.65 -23.92
N GLY A 116 2.64 -15.94 -24.05
CA GLY A 116 3.53 -17.03 -24.47
C GLY A 116 4.32 -17.67 -23.32
N GLY A 117 4.01 -17.34 -22.07
CA GLY A 117 4.57 -17.98 -20.89
C GLY A 117 3.83 -19.28 -20.52
N PHE A 118 4.30 -19.94 -19.47
CA PHE A 118 3.65 -21.12 -18.90
C PHE A 118 3.74 -21.11 -17.37
N ILE A 119 2.98 -21.98 -16.71
CA ILE A 119 3.05 -22.17 -15.26
C ILE A 119 3.46 -23.60 -14.98
N HIS A 120 4.50 -23.77 -14.17
CA HIS A 120 5.00 -25.06 -13.72
C HIS A 120 5.21 -25.05 -12.21
N ALA A 121 4.61 -25.99 -11.49
CA ALA A 121 4.68 -26.09 -10.03
C ALA A 121 4.37 -24.76 -9.31
N GLY A 122 3.32 -24.05 -9.76
CA GLY A 122 2.92 -22.75 -9.19
C GLY A 122 3.83 -21.58 -9.54
N ARG A 123 4.78 -21.76 -10.47
CA ARG A 123 5.75 -20.73 -10.87
C ARG A 123 5.65 -20.36 -12.34
N VAL A 124 5.73 -19.05 -12.63
CA VAL A 124 5.81 -18.48 -13.97
C VAL A 124 7.11 -18.90 -14.64
N ASN A 125 6.98 -19.56 -15.79
CA ASN A 125 8.05 -20.23 -16.53
C ASN A 125 8.94 -21.13 -15.65
N GLY A 126 8.38 -21.68 -14.56
CA GLY A 126 9.11 -22.48 -13.58
C GLY A 126 10.05 -21.69 -12.64
N SER A 127 10.09 -20.36 -12.72
CA SER A 127 11.01 -19.51 -11.96
C SER A 127 10.30 -18.72 -10.84
N LEU A 128 9.42 -17.78 -11.19
CA LEU A 128 8.81 -16.84 -10.23
C LEU A 128 7.50 -17.37 -9.63
N ASN A 129 7.33 -17.30 -8.31
CA ASN A 129 6.12 -17.69 -7.58
C ASN A 129 5.05 -16.58 -7.49
N LEU A 130 5.22 -15.50 -8.27
CA LEU A 130 4.30 -14.36 -8.36
C LEU A 130 4.12 -13.95 -9.82
N ALA A 131 3.06 -13.19 -10.10
CA ALA A 131 2.69 -12.80 -11.47
C ALA A 131 2.90 -11.30 -11.75
N ARG A 132 3.06 -10.44 -10.74
CA ARG A 132 3.27 -9.01 -10.92
C ARG A 132 4.42 -8.49 -10.07
N ALA A 133 5.31 -7.71 -10.67
CA ALA A 133 6.48 -7.14 -9.98
C ALA A 133 7.03 -5.95 -10.77
N ILE A 134 7.78 -5.09 -10.10
CA ILE A 134 8.68 -4.10 -10.70
C ILE A 134 10.02 -4.80 -10.95
N GLY A 135 10.74 -4.47 -12.03
CA GLY A 135 11.96 -5.20 -12.41
C GLY A 135 11.64 -6.45 -13.24
N ASP A 136 12.34 -7.56 -13.03
CA ASP A 136 12.11 -8.85 -13.73
C ASP A 136 12.02 -8.68 -15.26
N ILE A 137 12.96 -7.92 -15.82
CA ILE A 137 12.85 -7.40 -17.19
C ILE A 137 12.88 -8.53 -18.23
N GLU A 138 13.47 -9.69 -17.90
CA GLU A 138 13.48 -10.89 -18.74
C GLU A 138 12.06 -11.41 -19.08
N PHE A 139 11.07 -11.16 -18.22
CA PHE A 139 9.67 -11.55 -18.42
C PHE A 139 8.84 -10.49 -19.18
N LYS A 140 9.47 -9.38 -19.57
CA LYS A 140 8.82 -8.17 -20.11
C LYS A 140 9.31 -7.76 -21.50
N GLN A 141 9.98 -8.69 -22.21
CA GLN A 141 10.64 -8.42 -23.49
C GLN A 141 9.74 -8.61 -24.73
N ASN A 142 8.45 -8.93 -24.57
CA ASN A 142 7.59 -9.13 -25.73
C ASN A 142 7.29 -7.78 -26.41
N LYS A 143 7.96 -7.51 -27.53
CA LYS A 143 7.87 -6.25 -28.30
C LYS A 143 6.49 -6.00 -28.93
N PHE A 144 5.65 -7.03 -29.02
CA PHE A 144 4.32 -6.94 -29.63
C PHE A 144 3.20 -6.76 -28.61
N LEU A 145 3.51 -6.87 -27.31
CA LEU A 145 2.55 -6.70 -26.23
C LEU A 145 2.80 -5.40 -25.48
N PRO A 146 1.73 -4.73 -25.01
CA PRO A 146 1.89 -3.60 -24.11
C PRO A 146 2.40 -4.06 -22.73
N ALA A 147 2.82 -3.12 -21.87
CA ALA A 147 3.49 -3.41 -20.60
C ALA A 147 2.61 -4.20 -19.61
N GLU A 148 1.30 -3.95 -19.65
CA GLU A 148 0.27 -4.60 -18.86
C GLU A 148 -0.05 -6.04 -19.31
N LYS A 149 0.38 -6.44 -20.51
CA LYS A 149 0.14 -7.78 -21.08
C LYS A 149 1.39 -8.64 -21.18
N GLN A 150 2.48 -8.26 -20.52
CA GLN A 150 3.69 -9.09 -20.43
C GLN A 150 3.46 -10.33 -19.54
N ILE A 151 4.37 -11.31 -19.59
CA ILE A 151 4.30 -12.53 -18.77
C ILE A 151 4.23 -12.14 -17.28
N VAL A 152 5.14 -11.28 -16.84
CA VAL A 152 5.07 -10.56 -15.56
C VAL A 152 4.83 -9.09 -15.86
N THR A 153 3.93 -8.43 -15.14
CA THR A 153 3.67 -6.99 -15.33
C THR A 153 3.89 -6.19 -14.05
N ALA A 154 4.24 -4.91 -14.20
CA ALA A 154 4.28 -3.94 -13.09
C ALA A 154 2.95 -3.18 -12.94
N ASN A 155 1.93 -3.49 -13.76
CA ASN A 155 0.63 -2.83 -13.70
C ASN A 155 -0.08 -3.18 -12.38
N PRO A 156 -0.35 -2.23 -11.48
CA PRO A 156 -0.97 -2.52 -10.20
C PRO A 156 -2.49 -2.66 -10.32
N ASP A 157 -3.07 -3.47 -9.44
CA ASP A 157 -4.49 -3.35 -9.10
C ASP A 157 -4.65 -2.19 -8.12
N VAL A 158 -5.65 -1.32 -8.34
CA VAL A 158 -5.91 -0.13 -7.50
C VAL A 158 -7.31 -0.22 -6.91
N ASN A 159 -7.39 -0.09 -5.59
CA ASN A 159 -8.63 -0.04 -4.84
C ASN A 159 -8.72 1.29 -4.07
N ILE A 160 -9.90 1.90 -4.07
CA ILE A 160 -10.14 3.19 -3.40
C ILE A 160 -11.30 2.99 -2.44
N VAL A 161 -11.08 3.30 -1.16
CA VAL A 161 -12.09 3.19 -0.12
C VAL A 161 -12.21 4.50 0.65
N GLU A 162 -13.43 4.87 1.02
CA GLU A 162 -13.68 5.92 2.00
C GLU A 162 -13.63 5.31 3.39
N LEU A 163 -12.85 5.92 4.28
CA LEU A 163 -12.77 5.50 5.67
C LEU A 163 -14.07 5.85 6.41
N CYS A 164 -14.40 5.09 7.44
CA CYS A 164 -15.50 5.36 8.35
C CYS A 164 -15.07 5.21 9.81
N ASP A 165 -15.94 5.61 10.74
CA ASP A 165 -15.66 5.59 12.18
C ASP A 165 -15.44 4.19 12.77
N ASP A 166 -15.77 3.16 12.00
CA ASP A 166 -15.58 1.75 12.33
C ASP A 166 -14.20 1.23 11.91
N ASP A 167 -13.45 1.98 11.12
CA ASP A 167 -12.08 1.62 10.73
C ASP A 167 -11.09 1.87 11.88
N GLU A 168 -10.30 0.85 12.20
CA GLU A 168 -9.46 0.83 13.41
C GLU A 168 -7.99 1.01 13.06
N PHE A 169 -7.51 0.23 12.08
CA PHE A 169 -6.14 0.27 11.61
C PHE A 169 -6.02 -0.38 10.22
N ILE A 170 -4.93 -0.06 9.52
CA ILE A 170 -4.47 -0.81 8.35
C ILE A 170 -3.14 -1.49 8.64
N VAL A 171 -2.93 -2.63 8.00
CA VAL A 171 -1.65 -3.34 7.99
C VAL A 171 -1.23 -3.59 6.55
N LEU A 172 0.04 -3.31 6.26
CA LEU A 172 0.72 -3.70 5.03
C LEU A 172 1.84 -4.65 5.42
N ALA A 173 1.92 -5.82 4.80
CA ALA A 173 3.00 -6.76 5.04
C ALA A 173 3.38 -7.54 3.77
N CYS A 174 4.60 -8.10 3.77
CA CYS A 174 5.02 -9.07 2.76
C CYS A 174 4.45 -10.47 3.05
N ASP A 175 4.59 -11.37 2.07
CA ASP A 175 4.21 -12.77 2.12
C ASP A 175 4.87 -13.55 3.26
N GLY A 176 6.08 -13.18 3.69
CA GLY A 176 6.69 -13.75 4.90
C GLY A 176 5.81 -13.70 6.16
N ILE A 177 4.85 -12.77 6.23
CA ILE A 177 3.79 -12.75 7.27
C ILE A 177 2.52 -13.48 6.79
N TRP A 178 2.07 -13.22 5.56
CA TRP A 178 0.78 -13.73 5.06
C TRP A 178 0.76 -15.23 4.74
N ASP A 179 1.93 -15.83 4.55
CA ASP A 179 2.08 -17.27 4.43
C ASP A 179 1.93 -17.96 5.79
N CYS A 180 2.15 -17.23 6.90
CA CYS A 180 2.05 -17.75 8.28
C CYS A 180 0.69 -17.45 8.93
N MET A 181 0.05 -16.34 8.54
CA MET A 181 -1.19 -15.87 9.15
C MET A 181 -2.18 -15.42 8.08
N SER A 182 -3.42 -15.90 8.19
CA SER A 182 -4.52 -15.30 7.43
C SER A 182 -4.78 -13.85 7.87
N SER A 183 -5.45 -13.09 6.99
CA SER A 183 -5.80 -11.69 7.29
C SER A 183 -6.56 -11.52 8.61
N GLN A 184 -7.52 -12.41 8.89
CA GLN A 184 -8.29 -12.35 10.13
C GLN A 184 -7.44 -12.73 11.35
N GLN A 185 -6.59 -13.76 11.25
CA GLN A 185 -5.70 -14.15 12.35
C GLN A 185 -4.77 -13.00 12.75
N LEU A 186 -4.21 -12.26 11.78
CA LEU A 186 -3.34 -11.12 12.07
C LEU A 186 -4.13 -9.96 12.70
N VAL A 187 -5.34 -9.67 12.21
CA VAL A 187 -6.22 -8.65 12.79
C VAL A 187 -6.59 -8.99 14.24
N ASP A 188 -7.00 -10.23 14.51
CA ASP A 188 -7.33 -10.70 15.86
C ASP A 188 -6.12 -10.61 16.80
N PHE A 189 -4.94 -10.99 16.29
CA PHE A 189 -3.69 -10.89 17.04
C PHE A 189 -3.34 -9.44 17.40
N ILE A 190 -3.42 -8.52 16.43
CA ILE A 190 -3.17 -7.09 16.65
C ILE A 190 -4.13 -6.53 17.69
N HIS A 191 -5.42 -6.87 17.60
CA HIS A 191 -6.43 -6.48 18.60
C HIS A 191 -6.07 -6.93 20.01
N GLU A 192 -5.63 -8.19 20.16
CA GLU A 192 -5.20 -8.70 21.46
C GLU A 192 -3.96 -7.95 21.98
N GLN A 193 -2.95 -7.72 21.14
CA GLN A 193 -1.74 -7.01 21.55
C GLN A 193 -2.02 -5.55 21.93
N LEU A 194 -2.91 -4.86 21.21
CA LEU A 194 -3.28 -3.46 21.49
C LEU A 194 -3.97 -3.25 22.85
N LYS A 195 -4.46 -4.32 23.51
CA LYS A 195 -5.00 -4.23 24.89
C LYS A 195 -3.91 -3.98 25.93
N SER A 196 -2.68 -4.39 25.66
CA SER A 196 -1.57 -4.36 26.62
C SER A 196 -0.39 -3.51 26.16
N GLU A 197 -0.17 -3.40 24.85
CA GLU A 197 0.94 -2.68 24.25
C GLU A 197 0.55 -1.26 23.86
N THR A 198 1.36 -0.27 24.27
CA THR A 198 1.14 1.14 23.93
C THR A 198 1.88 1.59 22.67
N LYS A 199 2.90 0.83 22.25
CA LYS A 199 3.72 1.15 21.07
C LYS A 199 3.38 0.20 19.94
N LEU A 200 2.94 0.74 18.80
CA LEU A 200 2.66 -0.04 17.60
C LEU A 200 3.87 -0.85 17.12
N SER A 201 5.09 -0.33 17.30
CA SER A 201 6.30 -1.08 16.97
C SER A 201 6.44 -2.38 17.76
N LYS A 202 6.00 -2.42 19.03
CA LYS A 202 6.00 -3.65 19.83
C LYS A 202 4.93 -4.64 19.37
N VAL A 203 3.78 -4.16 18.91
CA VAL A 203 2.79 -5.01 18.26
C VAL A 203 3.38 -5.63 17.00
N CYS A 204 4.12 -4.87 16.20
CA CYS A 204 4.80 -5.40 15.02
C CYS A 204 5.84 -6.45 15.37
N GLU A 205 6.75 -6.16 16.31
CA GLU A 205 7.76 -7.13 16.76
C GLU A 205 7.13 -8.47 17.16
N LYS A 206 6.05 -8.44 17.94
CA LYS A 206 5.37 -9.67 18.37
C LYS A 206 4.67 -10.42 17.23
N ALA A 207 4.14 -9.72 16.24
CA ALA A 207 3.56 -10.37 15.06
C ALA A 207 4.64 -11.06 14.22
N LEU A 208 5.81 -10.42 14.07
CA LEU A 208 6.97 -11.02 13.41
C LEU A 208 7.48 -12.24 14.17
N ASP A 209 7.62 -12.16 15.50
CA ASP A 209 8.03 -13.28 16.34
C ASP A 209 7.06 -14.47 16.25
N GLN A 210 5.75 -14.19 16.14
CA GLN A 210 4.72 -15.21 15.99
C GLN A 210 4.82 -15.97 14.65
N CYS A 211 5.38 -15.33 13.61
CA CYS A 211 5.57 -15.94 12.30
C CYS A 211 6.90 -16.69 12.17
N LEU A 212 7.82 -16.56 13.12
CA LEU A 212 9.13 -17.21 13.04
C LEU A 212 8.99 -18.74 13.09
N ALA A 213 9.59 -19.41 12.11
CA ALA A 213 9.63 -20.85 12.08
C ALA A 213 10.41 -21.41 13.28
N PRO A 214 9.94 -22.49 13.94
CA PRO A 214 10.72 -23.17 14.96
C PRO A 214 11.93 -23.92 14.36
N SER A 215 11.89 -24.20 13.05
CA SER A 215 12.97 -24.82 12.29
C SER A 215 12.79 -24.55 10.79
N THR A 216 13.86 -24.70 10.01
CA THR A 216 13.86 -24.50 8.56
C THR A 216 13.26 -25.66 7.75
N ALA A 217 12.72 -26.69 8.40
CA ALA A 217 12.27 -27.92 7.73
C ALA A 217 10.98 -27.75 6.92
N VAL A 218 10.11 -26.81 7.30
CA VAL A 218 8.77 -26.63 6.71
C VAL A 218 8.72 -25.47 5.71
N GLY A 219 9.70 -24.56 5.75
CA GLY A 219 9.81 -23.40 4.85
C GLY A 219 8.96 -22.19 5.25
N GLU A 220 7.75 -22.40 5.79
CA GLU A 220 6.92 -21.34 6.38
C GLU A 220 7.67 -20.66 7.54
N GLY A 221 7.61 -19.32 7.62
CA GLY A 221 8.29 -18.54 8.66
C GLY A 221 9.81 -18.40 8.50
N CYS A 222 10.35 -18.77 7.33
CA CYS A 222 11.79 -18.68 7.03
C CYS A 222 12.15 -17.51 6.10
N ASP A 223 11.16 -16.72 5.66
CA ASP A 223 11.36 -15.61 4.73
C ASP A 223 11.69 -14.29 5.46
N ASN A 224 12.08 -13.27 4.70
CA ASN A 224 12.12 -11.90 5.17
C ASN A 224 10.72 -11.44 5.57
N MET A 225 10.64 -10.71 6.68
CA MET A 225 9.39 -10.21 7.23
C MET A 225 9.44 -8.70 7.38
N THR A 226 8.50 -8.01 6.74
CA THR A 226 8.29 -6.57 6.86
C THR A 226 6.82 -6.32 7.07
N MET A 227 6.49 -5.50 8.07
CA MET A 227 5.11 -5.09 8.37
C MET A 227 5.05 -3.62 8.77
N ILE A 228 4.03 -2.91 8.28
CA ILE A 228 3.67 -1.55 8.65
C ILE A 228 2.27 -1.59 9.25
N LEU A 229 2.12 -1.09 10.48
CA LEU A 229 0.86 -0.95 11.18
C LEU A 229 0.52 0.54 11.34
N VAL A 230 -0.63 0.97 10.83
CA VAL A 230 -1.12 2.34 10.97
C VAL A 230 -2.46 2.31 11.67
N GLN A 231 -2.50 2.82 12.90
CA GLN A 231 -3.73 2.94 13.68
C GLN A 231 -4.41 4.28 13.41
N PHE A 232 -5.72 4.25 13.14
CA PHE A 232 -6.50 5.47 12.96
C PHE A 232 -6.84 6.07 14.33
N THR A 233 -6.69 7.38 14.45
CA THR A 233 -7.09 8.10 15.66
C THR A 233 -8.55 8.51 15.53
N LYS A 234 -9.41 8.05 16.43
CA LYS A 234 -10.77 8.60 16.51
C LYS A 234 -10.65 10.04 17.01
N PRO A 235 -11.31 11.02 16.36
CA PRO A 235 -11.34 12.37 16.88
C PRO A 235 -11.87 12.31 18.32
N ALA A 236 -11.14 12.94 19.24
CA ALA A 236 -11.61 13.04 20.62
C ALA A 236 -13.03 13.60 20.60
N PRO A 237 -13.98 13.03 21.37
CA PRO A 237 -15.31 13.60 21.45
C PRO A 237 -15.15 15.07 21.82
N LEU A 238 -15.67 15.97 20.97
CA LEU A 238 -15.74 17.40 21.27
C LEU A 238 -16.31 17.50 22.68
N ARG A 239 -15.47 17.94 23.64
CA ARG A 239 -15.95 18.24 24.98
C ARG A 239 -17.07 19.24 24.80
N ALA A 240 -18.32 18.81 25.04
CA ALA A 240 -19.43 19.74 25.13
C ALA A 240 -19.01 20.80 26.14
N SER A 241 -18.79 22.02 25.67
CA SER A 241 -18.48 23.14 26.54
C SER A 241 -19.67 23.31 27.47
N ALA A 242 -19.49 22.95 28.74
CA ALA A 242 -20.42 23.23 29.81
C ALA A 242 -20.42 24.73 30.12
N HIS A 243 -20.80 25.55 29.14
CA HIS A 243 -21.06 26.97 29.28
C HIS A 243 -22.05 27.40 28.19
N ASP A 244 -23.29 26.96 28.31
CA ASP A 244 -24.42 27.88 28.13
C ASP A 244 -25.66 27.36 28.87
N LYS A 245 -25.69 27.57 30.19
CA LYS A 245 -26.97 27.67 30.89
C LYS A 245 -27.45 29.11 30.75
N SER A 246 -27.90 29.47 29.55
CA SER A 246 -28.74 30.64 29.36
C SER A 246 -30.17 30.23 29.70
N SER A 247 -30.68 30.83 30.77
CA SER A 247 -32.02 30.69 31.33
C SER A 247 -33.15 30.82 30.29
N CYS A 248 -34.07 29.87 30.28
CA CYS A 248 -35.41 30.06 29.72
C CYS A 248 -36.18 31.04 30.62
N PRO A 249 -36.89 32.06 30.10
CA PRO A 249 -37.82 32.85 30.90
C PRO A 249 -39.01 31.99 31.32
N GLU A 250 -39.43 32.14 32.59
CA GLU A 250 -40.65 31.55 33.13
C GLU A 250 -41.89 31.97 32.31
N GLU A 251 -42.74 31.01 31.97
CA GLU A 251 -44.07 31.26 31.43
C GLU A 251 -44.97 31.89 32.50
N VAL A 252 -45.53 33.06 32.18
CA VAL A 252 -46.56 33.72 32.99
C VAL A 252 -47.89 32.99 32.80
N PRO A 253 -48.61 32.58 33.87
CA PRO A 253 -49.89 31.92 33.71
C PRO A 253 -50.99 32.92 33.31
N ILE A 254 -51.70 32.61 32.23
CA ILE A 254 -52.88 33.37 31.78
C ILE A 254 -54.09 32.93 32.62
N GLU A 255 -54.61 33.82 33.45
CA GLU A 255 -55.91 33.67 34.10
C GLU A 255 -57.04 33.65 33.06
N SER A 256 -57.83 32.58 33.04
CA SER A 256 -59.08 32.51 32.28
C SER A 256 -60.20 33.19 33.08
N LYS A 257 -60.60 34.39 32.64
CA LYS A 257 -61.83 35.04 33.10
C LYS A 257 -63.04 34.32 32.50
N THR A 258 -63.90 33.85 33.39
CA THR A 258 -65.26 33.37 33.13
C THR A 258 -66.21 34.54 32.85
N SER A 259 -66.96 34.46 31.75
CA SER A 259 -68.20 35.22 31.49
C SER A 259 -69.09 34.34 30.61
N ARG A 260 -70.03 33.59 31.19
CA ARG A 260 -71.47 33.92 31.23
C ARG A 260 -72.01 34.41 29.88
N ASN A 261 -72.76 33.52 29.22
CA ASN A 261 -74.19 33.69 28.96
C ASN A 261 -74.88 32.35 29.16
#